data_AF-A0A9Q9IDS8-F1
#
_entry.id   AF-A0A9Q9IDS8-F1
#
_cell.length_a   1.000
_cell.length_b   1.000
_cell.length_c   1.000
_cell.angle_alpha   90.00
_cell.angle_beta   90.00
_cell.angle_gamma   90.00
#
_symmetry.space_group_name_H-M   'P 1'
#
loop_
_entity.id
_entity.type
_entity.pdbx_description
1 polymer ?
#
loop_
_entity_poly.entity_id
_entity_poly.type
_entity_poly.pdbx_seq_one_letter_code
_entity_poly.pdbx_strand_id
1 'polypeptide(L)'
;MRNLQGPGDVAGDVVAQRAEFSFGWPIDGEAGLLAVTAGRVLALLAFVTWLYLAHDNFRRRNNPLEWRKIWVIIGWFIPVANLFVPGQVVKEVYTRSYPEKAWSSVQIVSLWWVALLVTFIGYTETTEYAGGESTVYTPAFLAVVTGVAGVVAAVLGAIIVRRVSVWQDTRNA
;
A
#
# COMPACT_ATOMS: atom_id res chain seq x y z
N MET A 1 52.19 37.09 -3.04
CA MET A 1 51.15 37.86 -2.32
C MET A 1 50.03 36.91 -2.00
N ARG A 2 49.93 36.45 -0.74
CA ARG A 2 48.99 35.42 -0.29
C ARG A 2 47.83 36.18 0.34
N ASN A 3 46.69 36.27 -0.37
CA ASN A 3 45.51 36.98 0.11
C ASN A 3 45.03 36.33 1.42
N LEU A 4 44.96 37.14 2.47
CA LEU A 4 44.38 36.78 3.76
C LEU A 4 42.85 36.88 3.59
N GLN A 5 42.22 35.78 3.17
CA GLN A 5 40.77 35.62 3.33
C GLN A 5 40.46 35.79 4.82
N GLY A 6 39.67 36.81 5.14
CA GLY A 6 39.27 37.07 6.51
C GLY A 6 38.39 35.95 7.06
N PRO A 7 38.36 35.71 8.38
CA PRO A 7 37.52 34.68 8.99
C PRO A 7 36.01 34.83 8.66
N GLY A 8 35.58 36.00 8.18
CA GLY A 8 34.22 36.24 7.68
C GLY A 8 33.90 35.61 6.33
N ASP A 9 34.87 35.50 5.41
CA ASP A 9 34.67 34.83 4.11
C ASP A 9 34.47 33.33 4.32
N VAL A 10 35.31 32.72 5.16
CA VAL A 10 35.20 31.29 5.47
C VAL A 10 33.88 30.99 6.18
N ALA A 11 33.42 31.87 7.08
CA ALA A 11 32.12 31.69 7.73
C ALA A 11 30.95 31.86 6.75
N GLY A 12 31.04 32.82 5.82
CA GLY A 12 30.05 33.03 4.76
C GLY A 12 29.99 31.83 3.80
N ASP A 13 31.15 31.32 3.40
CA ASP A 13 31.28 30.15 2.53
C ASP A 13 30.78 28.89 3.22
N VAL A 14 31.05 28.70 4.51
CA VAL A 14 30.54 27.54 5.27
C VAL A 14 29.03 27.62 5.44
N VAL A 15 28.45 28.81 5.64
CA VAL A 15 26.99 29.01 5.73
C VAL A 15 26.32 28.83 4.36
N ALA A 16 26.91 29.36 3.29
CA ALA A 16 26.45 29.17 1.92
C ALA A 16 26.55 27.70 1.49
N GLN A 17 27.67 27.05 1.78
CA GLN A 17 27.87 25.62 1.53
C GLN A 17 26.92 24.75 2.38
N ARG A 18 26.55 25.17 3.60
CA ARG A 18 25.51 24.50 4.41
C ARG A 18 24.11 24.67 3.84
N ALA A 19 23.84 25.79 3.18
CA ALA A 19 22.59 26.04 2.46
C ALA A 19 22.55 25.27 1.14
N GLU A 20 23.70 25.03 0.49
CA GLU A 20 23.83 24.19 -0.70
C GLU A 20 23.86 22.69 -0.38
N PHE A 21 24.34 22.29 0.81
CA PHE A 21 24.29 20.91 1.34
C PHE A 21 22.94 20.52 1.94
N SER A 22 21.86 21.28 1.72
CA SER A 22 20.53 20.69 1.73
C SER A 22 20.48 19.72 0.54
N PHE A 23 20.78 18.45 0.82
CA PHE A 23 20.63 17.35 -0.13
C PHE A 23 19.31 17.56 -0.88
N GLY A 24 19.39 17.80 -2.20
CA GLY A 24 18.40 18.47 -3.05
C GLY A 24 17.07 17.73 -3.26
N TRP A 25 16.49 17.22 -2.18
CA TRP A 25 15.08 16.93 -2.07
C TRP A 25 14.52 17.88 -1.02
N PRO A 26 13.62 18.82 -1.36
CA PRO A 26 12.83 19.48 -0.33
C PRO A 26 12.06 18.36 0.38
N ILE A 27 12.40 18.09 1.64
CA ILE A 27 11.54 17.32 2.55
C ILE A 27 10.55 18.30 3.17
N ASP A 28 9.85 19.03 2.31
CA ASP A 28 8.58 19.60 2.64
C ASP A 28 7.55 18.45 2.82
N GLY A 29 6.44 18.73 3.51
CA GLY A 29 5.40 17.72 3.73
C GLY A 29 4.87 17.11 2.42
N GLU A 30 5.02 17.83 1.30
CA GLU A 30 4.61 17.41 -0.04
C GLU A 30 5.43 16.24 -0.57
N ALA A 31 6.76 16.30 -0.48
CA ALA A 31 7.63 15.18 -0.85
C ALA A 31 7.34 13.89 -0.08
N GLY A 32 7.04 14.03 1.23
CA GLY A 32 6.62 12.91 2.07
C GLY A 32 5.31 12.27 1.59
N LEU A 33 4.33 13.10 1.24
CA LEU A 33 3.02 12.65 0.74
C LEU A 33 3.15 11.92 -0.60
N LEU A 34 3.97 12.43 -1.52
CA LEU A 34 4.24 11.81 -2.82
C LEU A 34 4.92 10.45 -2.66
N ALA A 35 5.95 10.36 -1.81
CA ALA A 35 6.66 9.10 -1.55
C ALA A 35 5.74 8.03 -0.96
N VAL A 36 4.90 8.39 0.02
CA VAL A 36 3.93 7.47 0.62
C VAL A 36 2.89 7.02 -0.41
N THR A 37 2.38 7.94 -1.24
CA THR A 37 1.41 7.63 -2.30
C THR A 37 2.00 6.71 -3.35
N ALA A 38 3.21 6.99 -3.83
CA ALA A 38 3.92 6.12 -4.76
C ALA A 38 4.12 4.72 -4.17
N GLY A 39 4.53 4.61 -2.91
CA GLY A 39 4.67 3.34 -2.20
C GLY A 39 3.37 2.52 -2.17
N ARG A 40 2.22 3.17 -1.92
CA ARG A 40 0.90 2.52 -1.96
C ARG A 40 0.55 2.00 -3.34
N VAL A 41 0.78 2.81 -4.38
CA VAL A 41 0.51 2.41 -5.77
C VAL A 41 1.37 1.22 -6.16
N LEU A 42 2.66 1.24 -5.86
CA LEU A 42 3.57 0.12 -6.12
C LEU A 42 3.14 -1.15 -5.39
N ALA A 43 2.76 -1.03 -4.11
CA ALA A 43 2.25 -2.16 -3.33
C ALA A 43 0.97 -2.76 -3.96
N LEU A 44 0.04 -1.90 -4.41
CA LEU A 44 -1.17 -2.33 -5.10
C LEU A 44 -0.84 -3.07 -6.41
N LEU A 45 0.02 -2.51 -7.25
CA LEU A 45 0.41 -3.14 -8.52
C LEU A 45 1.08 -4.50 -8.30
N ALA A 46 1.99 -4.58 -7.33
CA ALA A 46 2.63 -5.83 -6.95
C ALA A 46 1.61 -6.87 -6.46
N PHE A 47 0.66 -6.45 -5.62
CA PHE A 47 -0.38 -7.32 -5.10
C PHE A 47 -1.32 -7.83 -6.21
N VAL A 48 -1.79 -6.96 -7.10
CA VAL A 48 -2.64 -7.33 -8.24
C VAL A 48 -1.92 -8.27 -9.18
N THR A 49 -0.64 -8.00 -9.47
CA THR A 49 0.20 -8.87 -10.33
C THR A 49 0.36 -10.25 -9.71
N TRP A 50 0.66 -10.31 -8.41
CA TRP A 50 0.73 -11.58 -7.69
C TRP A 50 -0.60 -12.34 -7.73
N LEU A 51 -1.72 -11.65 -7.49
CA LEU A 51 -3.05 -12.28 -7.49
C LEU A 51 -3.40 -12.84 -8.88
N TYR A 52 -3.05 -12.11 -9.94
CA TYR A 52 -3.21 -12.57 -11.33
C TYR A 52 -2.42 -13.84 -11.62
N LEU A 53 -1.18 -13.93 -11.11
CA LEU A 53 -0.32 -15.11 -11.25
C LEU A 53 -0.84 -16.29 -10.41
N ALA A 54 -1.22 -16.06 -9.16
CA ALA A 54 -1.79 -17.09 -8.28
C ALA A 54 -3.07 -17.70 -8.88
N HIS A 55 -3.90 -16.88 -9.52
CA HIS A 55 -5.10 -17.31 -10.22
C HIS A 55 -4.80 -18.14 -11.49
N ASP A 56 -3.68 -17.86 -12.16
CA ASP A 56 -3.21 -18.62 -13.33
C ASP A 56 -2.78 -20.04 -12.96
N ASN A 57 -2.18 -20.22 -11.78
CA ASN A 57 -1.73 -21.51 -11.27
C ASN A 57 -2.89 -22.52 -11.15
N PHE A 58 -4.07 -22.07 -10.72
CA PHE A 58 -5.27 -22.91 -10.64
C PHE A 58 -5.82 -23.31 -12.02
N ARG A 59 -5.77 -22.40 -13.00
CA ARG A 59 -6.20 -22.68 -14.37
C ARG A 59 -5.33 -23.76 -15.02
N ARG A 60 -4.02 -23.74 -14.80
CA ARG A 60 -3.09 -24.76 -15.31
C ARG A 60 -3.37 -26.15 -14.73
N ARG A 61 -3.98 -26.23 -13.56
CA ARG A 61 -4.30 -27.49 -12.85
C ARG A 61 -5.70 -28.03 -13.14
N ASN A 62 -6.41 -27.51 -14.16
CA ASN A 62 -7.80 -27.86 -14.47
C ASN A 62 -8.76 -27.75 -13.27
N ASN A 63 -8.44 -26.90 -12.29
CA ASN A 63 -9.27 -26.62 -11.12
C ASN A 63 -9.73 -25.15 -11.16
N PRO A 64 -10.75 -24.83 -11.97
CA PRO A 64 -11.18 -23.45 -12.14
C PRO A 64 -11.75 -22.90 -10.83
N LEU A 65 -11.27 -21.71 -10.46
CA LEU A 65 -11.87 -20.90 -9.41
C LEU A 65 -13.26 -20.39 -9.86
N GLU A 66 -14.18 -20.25 -8.92
CA GLU A 66 -15.51 -19.67 -9.09
C GLU A 66 -15.42 -18.23 -9.59
N TRP A 67 -14.51 -17.44 -9.02
CA TRP A 67 -14.22 -16.11 -9.54
C TRP A 67 -13.41 -16.19 -10.82
N ARG A 68 -13.91 -15.55 -11.88
CA ARG A 68 -13.19 -15.45 -13.16
C ARG A 68 -11.98 -14.52 -13.00
N LYS A 69 -10.87 -14.87 -13.67
CA LYS A 69 -9.62 -14.08 -13.72
C LYS A 69 -9.85 -12.60 -14.09
N ILE A 70 -10.90 -12.31 -14.87
CA ILE A 70 -11.30 -10.97 -15.26
C ILE A 70 -11.59 -10.06 -14.04
N TRP A 71 -12.16 -10.62 -12.97
CA TRP A 71 -12.51 -9.90 -11.75
C TRP A 71 -11.29 -9.51 -10.90
N VAL A 72 -10.13 -10.15 -11.11
CA VAL A 72 -8.87 -9.78 -10.48
C VAL A 72 -8.43 -8.38 -10.89
N ILE A 73 -8.77 -7.96 -12.11
CA ILE A 73 -8.39 -6.65 -12.65
C ILE A 73 -9.58 -5.69 -12.50
N ILE A 74 -10.73 -6.05 -13.07
CA ILE A 74 -11.88 -5.14 -13.13
C ILE A 74 -12.45 -4.83 -11.74
N GLY A 75 -12.31 -5.77 -10.80
CA GLY A 75 -12.79 -5.59 -9.42
C GLY A 75 -12.17 -4.38 -8.71
N TRP A 76 -10.98 -3.94 -9.09
CA TRP A 76 -10.32 -2.78 -8.48
C TRP A 76 -10.74 -1.44 -9.11
N PHE A 77 -11.26 -1.46 -10.34
CA PHE A 77 -11.63 -0.23 -11.06
C PHE A 77 -13.09 0.16 -10.90
N ILE A 78 -13.99 -0.82 -10.70
CA ILE A 78 -15.41 -0.55 -10.48
C ILE A 78 -15.60 -0.22 -8.99
N PRO A 79 -16.05 0.98 -8.60
CA PRO A 79 -16.12 1.38 -7.19
C PRO A 79 -16.91 0.41 -6.31
N VAL A 80 -18.09 -0.01 -6.77
CA VAL A 80 -18.94 -0.96 -6.03
C VAL A 80 -18.27 -2.34 -5.95
N ALA A 81 -17.61 -2.79 -7.02
CA ALA A 81 -16.88 -4.06 -7.01
C ALA A 81 -15.67 -3.99 -6.07
N ASN A 82 -14.98 -2.85 -6.02
CA ASN A 82 -13.78 -2.64 -5.23
C ASN A 82 -14.01 -2.80 -3.73
N LEU A 83 -15.26 -2.67 -3.25
CA LEU A 83 -15.60 -2.93 -1.85
C LEU A 83 -15.73 -4.42 -1.49
N PHE A 84 -15.94 -5.30 -2.45
CA PHE A 84 -16.29 -6.70 -2.16
C PHE A 84 -15.46 -7.71 -2.95
N VAL A 85 -15.26 -7.46 -4.24
CA VAL A 85 -14.64 -8.40 -5.17
C VAL A 85 -13.20 -8.74 -4.77
N PRO A 86 -12.30 -7.78 -4.46
CA PRO A 86 -10.93 -8.14 -4.11
C PRO A 86 -10.84 -9.03 -2.88
N GLY A 87 -11.63 -8.72 -1.82
CA GLY A 87 -11.72 -9.56 -0.62
C GLY A 87 -12.21 -10.98 -0.92
N GLN A 88 -13.22 -11.13 -1.78
CA GLN A 88 -13.78 -12.43 -2.15
C GLN A 88 -12.82 -13.26 -3.01
N VAL A 89 -12.15 -12.65 -3.98
CA VAL A 89 -11.17 -13.31 -4.84
C VAL A 89 -9.98 -13.83 -4.02
N VAL A 90 -9.44 -13.00 -3.11
CA VAL A 90 -8.33 -13.41 -2.24
C VAL A 90 -8.76 -14.53 -1.29
N LYS A 91 -9.97 -14.45 -0.73
CA LYS A 91 -10.54 -15.50 0.13
C LYS A 91 -10.64 -16.82 -0.61
N GLU A 92 -11.10 -16.80 -1.85
CA GLU A 92 -11.20 -18.01 -2.65
C GLU A 92 -9.82 -18.61 -2.93
N VAL A 93 -8.88 -17.80 -3.43
CA VAL A 93 -7.49 -18.24 -3.72
C VAL A 93 -6.83 -18.83 -2.47
N TYR A 94 -6.96 -18.18 -1.31
CA TYR A 94 -6.39 -18.66 -0.06
C TYR A 94 -7.04 -19.98 0.39
N THR A 95 -8.37 -20.07 0.38
CA THR A 95 -9.11 -21.25 0.85
C THR A 95 -8.84 -22.45 -0.04
N ARG A 96 -8.79 -22.27 -1.36
CA ARG A 96 -8.47 -23.35 -2.31
C ARG A 96 -6.99 -23.75 -2.29
N SER A 97 -6.10 -22.83 -1.90
CA SER A 97 -4.67 -23.14 -1.76
C SER A 97 -4.39 -24.07 -0.58
N TYR A 98 -5.21 -24.03 0.48
CA TYR A 98 -5.07 -24.95 1.62
C TYR A 98 -6.42 -25.25 2.34
N PRO A 99 -7.22 -26.20 1.81
CA PRO A 99 -8.59 -26.47 2.27
C PRO A 99 -8.69 -26.94 3.73
N GLU A 100 -7.65 -27.63 4.23
CA GLU A 100 -7.60 -28.20 5.58
C GLU A 100 -7.71 -27.14 6.70
N LYS A 101 -7.48 -25.85 6.40
CA LYS A 101 -7.62 -24.74 7.35
C LYS A 101 -8.63 -23.68 6.88
N ALA A 102 -9.71 -24.09 6.22
CA ALA A 102 -10.70 -23.18 5.67
C ALA A 102 -11.24 -22.14 6.69
N TRP A 103 -11.47 -22.51 7.95
CA TRP A 103 -11.96 -21.56 8.97
C TRP A 103 -10.95 -20.45 9.32
N SER A 104 -9.69 -20.82 9.59
CA SER A 104 -8.61 -19.85 9.82
C SER A 104 -8.34 -18.99 8.58
N SER A 105 -8.59 -19.55 7.39
CA SER A 105 -8.49 -18.86 6.11
C SER A 105 -9.48 -17.70 5.99
N VAL A 106 -10.73 -17.90 6.41
CA VAL A 106 -11.73 -16.83 6.35
C VAL A 106 -11.37 -15.69 7.31
N GLN A 107 -10.90 -15.99 8.52
CA GLN A 107 -10.60 -14.97 9.53
C GLN A 107 -9.48 -14.03 9.11
N ILE A 108 -8.36 -14.56 8.63
CA ILE A 108 -7.20 -13.73 8.25
C ILE A 108 -7.51 -12.83 7.05
N VAL A 109 -8.23 -13.35 6.06
CA VAL A 109 -8.60 -12.58 4.87
C VAL A 109 -9.65 -11.53 5.20
N SER A 110 -10.64 -11.85 6.05
CA SER A 110 -11.62 -10.86 6.51
C SER A 110 -10.98 -9.74 7.31
N LEU A 111 -10.05 -10.06 8.23
CA LEU A 111 -9.32 -9.05 9.00
C LEU A 111 -8.48 -8.15 8.10
N TRP A 112 -7.77 -8.73 7.14
CA TRP A 112 -7.02 -7.99 6.12
C TRP A 112 -7.92 -7.04 5.34
N TRP A 113 -9.07 -7.53 4.87
CA TRP A 113 -10.00 -6.76 4.06
C TRP A 113 -10.62 -5.60 4.84
N VAL A 114 -11.06 -5.85 6.08
CA VAL A 114 -11.61 -4.80 6.96
C VAL A 114 -10.55 -3.74 7.26
N ALA A 115 -9.32 -4.14 7.58
CA ALA A 115 -8.23 -3.19 7.81
C ALA A 115 -7.98 -2.31 6.57
N LEU A 116 -7.99 -2.90 5.37
CA LEU A 116 -7.83 -2.17 4.11
C LEU A 116 -8.98 -1.18 3.86
N LEU A 117 -10.23 -1.57 4.14
CA LEU A 117 -11.38 -0.67 4.02
C LEU A 117 -11.31 0.51 5.00
N VAL A 118 -10.89 0.27 6.24
CA VAL A 118 -10.67 1.34 7.23
C VAL A 118 -9.63 2.34 6.72
N THR A 119 -8.56 1.83 6.10
CA THR A 119 -7.54 2.67 5.46
C THR A 119 -8.12 3.54 4.34
N PHE A 120 -8.99 3.02 3.48
CA PHE A 120 -9.61 3.81 2.41
C PHE A 120 -10.53 4.91 2.93
N ILE A 121 -11.35 4.60 3.94
CA ILE A 121 -12.24 5.60 4.57
C ILE A 121 -11.42 6.69 5.28
N GLY A 122 -10.30 6.32 5.87
CA GLY A 122 -9.41 7.29 6.54
C GLY A 122 -8.75 8.30 5.61
N TYR A 123 -8.67 8.01 4.30
CA TYR A 123 -8.09 8.90 3.29
C TYR A 123 -9.13 9.73 2.52
N THR A 124 -10.44 9.57 2.79
CA THR A 124 -11.42 10.55 2.30
C THR A 124 -11.31 11.82 3.15
N GLU A 125 -10.45 12.73 2.72
CA GLU A 125 -10.19 14.00 3.38
C GLU A 125 -11.43 14.89 3.38
N THR A 126 -11.78 15.47 4.53
CA THR A 126 -12.78 16.56 4.61
C THR A 126 -12.10 17.87 4.26
N THR A 127 -12.35 18.38 3.05
CA THR A 127 -11.99 19.75 2.67
C THR A 127 -12.97 20.73 3.32
N GLU A 128 -12.50 21.52 4.29
CA GLU A 128 -13.24 22.70 4.74
C GLU A 128 -12.82 23.88 3.87
N TYR A 129 -13.79 24.46 3.15
CA TYR A 129 -13.59 25.67 2.34
C TYR A 129 -13.79 26.89 3.25
N ALA A 130 -12.74 27.32 3.95
CA ALA A 130 -12.73 28.58 4.68
C ALA A 130 -11.80 29.57 3.98
N GLY A 131 -12.38 30.54 3.26
CA GLY A 131 -11.65 31.75 2.82
C GLY A 131 -10.78 31.65 1.57
N GLY A 132 -10.93 30.61 0.73
CA GLY A 132 -10.25 30.51 -0.57
C GLY A 132 -8.96 29.68 -0.56
N GLU A 133 -8.47 29.28 0.62
CA GLU A 133 -7.43 28.28 0.79
C GLU A 133 -8.08 26.96 1.25
N SER A 134 -7.84 25.87 0.51
CA SER A 134 -8.30 24.54 0.91
C SER A 134 -7.34 23.98 1.95
N THR A 135 -7.70 24.07 3.23
CA THR A 135 -6.94 23.41 4.30
C THR A 135 -7.55 22.03 4.56
N VAL A 136 -6.78 20.99 4.29
CA VAL A 136 -7.14 19.60 4.60
C VAL A 136 -7.00 19.40 6.11
N TYR A 137 -8.13 19.20 6.82
CA TYR A 137 -8.11 18.85 8.24
C TYR A 137 -8.44 17.37 8.42
N THR A 138 -7.43 16.58 8.78
CA THR A 138 -7.63 15.22 9.30
C THR A 138 -7.39 15.23 10.81
N PRO A 139 -8.40 14.94 11.65
CA PRO A 139 -8.21 14.81 13.09
C PRO A 139 -7.06 13.86 13.42
N ALA A 140 -6.15 14.26 14.32
CA ALA A 140 -4.94 13.48 14.64
C ALA A 140 -5.24 12.01 15.02
N PHE A 141 -6.35 11.80 15.73
CA PHE A 141 -6.85 10.45 16.03
C PHE A 141 -7.17 9.63 14.78
N LEU A 142 -7.88 10.21 13.81
CA LEU A 142 -8.20 9.55 12.53
C LEU A 142 -6.95 9.24 11.73
N ALA A 143 -5.96 10.14 11.73
CA ALA A 143 -4.68 9.90 11.06
C ALA A 143 -3.94 8.69 11.67
N VAL A 144 -3.91 8.58 13.00
CA VAL A 144 -3.31 7.43 13.71
C VAL A 144 -4.07 6.14 13.40
N VAL A 145 -5.41 6.14 13.48
CA VAL A 145 -6.24 4.96 13.17
C VAL A 145 -6.00 4.49 11.74
N THR A 146 -5.98 5.42 10.79
CA THR A 146 -5.75 5.13 9.36
C THR A 146 -4.36 4.56 9.12
N GLY A 147 -3.33 5.14 9.76
CA GLY A 147 -1.97 4.65 9.70
C GLY A 147 -1.82 3.24 10.25
N VAL A 148 -2.37 2.97 11.45
CA VAL A 148 -2.35 1.64 12.07
C VAL A 148 -3.10 0.62 11.20
N ALA A 149 -4.29 0.96 10.71
CA ALA A 149 -5.05 0.10 9.82
C ALA A 149 -4.27 -0.23 8.54
N GLY A 150 -3.57 0.75 7.97
CA GLY A 150 -2.73 0.56 6.78
C GLY A 150 -1.56 -0.39 7.03
N VAL A 151 -0.89 -0.27 8.17
CA VAL A 151 0.19 -1.19 8.57
C VAL A 151 -0.35 -2.60 8.79
N VAL A 152 -1.49 -2.75 9.48
CA VAL A 152 -2.13 -4.05 9.70
C VAL A 152 -2.53 -4.70 8.36
N ALA A 153 -3.12 -3.92 7.44
CA ALA A 153 -3.48 -4.40 6.11
C ALA A 153 -2.24 -4.85 5.32
N ALA A 154 -1.14 -4.08 5.36
CA ALA A 154 0.10 -4.45 4.68
C ALA A 154 0.70 -5.76 5.24
N VAL A 155 0.77 -5.89 6.57
CA VAL A 155 1.31 -7.09 7.24
C VAL A 155 0.46 -8.32 6.93
N LEU A 156 -0.87 -8.23 7.09
CA LEU A 156 -1.76 -9.34 6.80
C LEU A 156 -1.73 -9.73 5.32
N GLY A 157 -1.67 -8.74 4.41
CA GLY A 157 -1.52 -8.96 2.98
C GLY A 157 -0.23 -9.72 2.66
N ALA A 158 0.90 -9.31 3.23
CA ALA A 158 2.18 -10.00 3.05
C ALA A 158 2.15 -11.45 3.59
N ILE A 159 1.49 -11.67 4.74
CA ILE A 159 1.30 -13.03 5.29
C ILE A 159 0.45 -13.89 4.35
N ILE A 160 -0.65 -13.35 3.82
CA ILE A 160 -1.53 -14.02 2.87
C ILE A 160 -0.73 -14.44 1.62
N VAL A 161 0.00 -13.50 1.02
CA VAL A 161 0.85 -13.74 -0.16
C VAL A 161 1.85 -14.85 0.12
N ARG A 162 2.61 -14.74 1.21
CA ARG A 162 3.66 -15.72 1.56
C ARG A 162 3.08 -17.11 1.78
N ARG A 163 1.97 -17.23 2.52
CA ARG A 163 1.33 -18.53 2.80
C ARG A 163 0.84 -19.19 1.53
N VAL A 164 0.13 -18.46 0.69
CA VAL A 164 -0.39 -18.98 -0.56
C VAL A 164 0.74 -19.40 -1.49
N SER A 165 1.78 -18.58 -1.65
CA SER A 165 2.94 -18.94 -2.49
C SER A 165 3.61 -20.23 -2.00
N VAL A 166 3.88 -20.35 -0.69
CA VAL A 166 4.48 -21.57 -0.12
C VAL A 166 3.62 -22.81 -0.37
N TRP A 167 2.30 -22.72 -0.14
CA TRP A 167 1.40 -23.86 -0.38
C TRP A 167 1.29 -24.23 -1.86
N GLN A 168 1.38 -23.25 -2.75
CA GLN A 168 1.36 -23.50 -4.19
C GLN A 168 2.68 -24.14 -4.65
N ASP A 169 3.83 -23.70 -4.14
CA ASP A 169 5.16 -24.24 -4.44
C ASP A 169 5.34 -25.66 -3.92
N THR A 170 4.97 -25.96 -2.67
CA THR A 170 5.07 -27.33 -2.11
C THR A 170 4.17 -28.32 -2.85
N ARG A 171 3.08 -27.85 -3.47
CA ARG A 171 2.19 -28.69 -4.31
C ARG A 171 2.63 -28.75 -5.79
N ASN A 172 3.64 -27.98 -6.19
CA ASN A 172 4.22 -28.00 -7.53
C ASN A 172 5.48 -28.90 -7.61
N ALA A 173 6.10 -29.23 -6.48
CA ALA A 173 7.23 -30.16 -6.37
C ALA A 173 6.76 -31.61 -6.21
#